data_AF-A0A9W6HXB6-F1
#
_entry.id   AF-A0A9W6HXB6-F1
#
_cell.length_a   1.000
_cell.length_b   1.000
_cell.length_c   1.000
_cell.angle_alpha   90.00
_cell.angle_beta   90.00
_cell.angle_gamma   90.00
#
_symmetry.space_group_name_H-M   'P 1'
#
loop_
_entity.id
_entity.type
_entity.pdbx_description
1 polymer ?
#
loop_
_entity_poly.entity_id
_entity_poly.type
_entity_poly.pdbx_seq_one_letter_code
_entity_poly.pdbx_strand_id
1 'polypeptide(L)'
;MIELLAVLLASGLAWLIGSQITYRWDDVKRRRELDLAAVESFYRAYGSFIEVWRLWNAHKRRSEQVAAPADMQWQCLQRAAAVEGSLEAILIKIVLERRLTKDDRLLLGCFRQAYQSLRESVREDRELKWYARKDDYEAHRRYRAFKALAVYSARLLQTNSTRWLIGTRRTDIPSSEESICFLLAATDAARRYDWLETAERILNITSLVPQRDDVRPVEGTS
;
A
#
# COMPACT_ATOMS: atom_id res chain seq x y z
N MET A 1 -42.36 -48.10 2.33
CA MET A 1 -41.03 -47.96 2.98
C MET A 1 -39.97 -47.36 2.05
N ILE A 2 -39.84 -47.82 0.80
CA ILE A 2 -38.81 -47.31 -0.14
C ILE A 2 -38.96 -45.81 -0.43
N GLU A 3 -40.19 -45.31 -0.64
CA GLU A 3 -40.42 -43.88 -0.93
C GLU A 3 -40.05 -42.94 0.23
N LEU A 4 -40.34 -43.35 1.47
CA LEU A 4 -39.98 -42.58 2.67
C LEU A 4 -38.46 -42.47 2.83
N LEU A 5 -37.73 -43.55 2.52
CA LEU A 5 -36.28 -43.58 2.57
C LEU A 5 -35.66 -42.68 1.51
N ALA A 6 -36.24 -42.63 0.30
CA ALA A 6 -35.80 -41.74 -0.77
C ALA A 6 -35.99 -40.25 -0.41
N VAL A 7 -37.15 -39.88 0.16
CA VAL A 7 -37.42 -38.50 0.61
C VAL A 7 -36.47 -38.08 1.73
N LEU A 8 -36.21 -38.96 2.70
CA LEU A 8 -35.27 -38.69 3.78
C LEU A 8 -33.83 -38.51 3.27
N LEU A 9 -33.38 -39.37 2.35
CA LEU A 9 -32.07 -39.24 1.72
C LEU A 9 -31.95 -37.96 0.90
N ALA A 10 -32.95 -37.64 0.07
CA ALA A 10 -32.95 -36.42 -0.72
C ALA A 10 -32.94 -35.16 0.16
N SER A 11 -33.72 -35.15 1.24
CA SER A 11 -33.76 -34.04 2.20
C SER A 11 -32.44 -33.88 2.94
N GLY A 12 -31.81 -34.99 3.37
CA GLY A 12 -30.49 -34.96 4.01
C GLY A 12 -29.39 -34.47 3.08
N LEU A 13 -29.41 -34.90 1.81
CA LEU A 13 -28.44 -34.46 0.80
C LEU A 13 -28.62 -32.97 0.47
N ALA A 14 -29.86 -32.52 0.32
CA ALA A 14 -30.18 -31.11 0.09
C ALA A 14 -29.72 -30.23 1.25
N TRP A 15 -29.93 -30.68 2.49
CA TRP A 15 -29.45 -29.99 3.69
C TRP A 15 -27.92 -29.93 3.76
N LEU A 16 -27.23 -31.04 3.44
CA LEU A 16 -25.77 -31.09 3.43
C LEU A 16 -25.19 -30.18 2.34
N ILE A 17 -25.75 -30.20 1.13
CA ILE A 17 -25.32 -29.31 0.04
C ILE A 17 -25.60 -27.85 0.41
N GLY A 18 -26.79 -27.54 0.94
CA GLY A 18 -27.18 -26.19 1.34
C GLY A 18 -26.29 -25.61 2.45
N SER A 19 -25.98 -26.41 3.48
CA SER A 19 -25.09 -25.99 4.58
C SER A 19 -23.65 -25.74 4.11
N GLN A 20 -23.11 -26.60 3.24
CA GLN A 20 -21.77 -26.41 2.66
C GLN A 20 -21.68 -25.16 1.79
N ILE A 21 -22.72 -24.89 0.98
CA ILE A 21 -22.80 -23.67 0.18
C ILE A 21 -22.87 -22.45 1.11
N THR A 22 -23.78 -22.45 2.09
CA THR A 22 -23.95 -21.32 3.02
C THR A 22 -22.66 -20.99 3.76
N TYR A 23 -21.98 -21.99 4.32
CA TYR A 23 -20.71 -21.80 5.00
C TYR A 23 -19.64 -21.16 4.10
N ARG A 24 -19.55 -21.61 2.85
CA ARG A 24 -18.63 -21.05 1.86
C ARG A 24 -18.95 -19.59 1.52
N TRP A 25 -20.23 -19.27 1.39
CA TRP A 25 -20.69 -17.90 1.14
C TRP A 25 -20.36 -16.97 2.29
N ASP A 26 -20.57 -17.40 3.53
CA ASP A 26 -20.25 -16.62 4.72
C ASP A 26 -18.74 -16.34 4.83
N ASP A 27 -17.89 -17.33 4.55
CA ASP A 27 -16.43 -17.14 4.53
C ASP A 27 -16.00 -16.12 3.46
N VAL A 28 -16.59 -16.19 2.26
CA VAL A 28 -16.32 -15.22 1.18
C VAL A 28 -16.77 -13.82 1.55
N LYS A 29 -17.97 -13.69 2.11
CA LYS A 29 -18.51 -12.40 2.54
C LYS A 29 -17.60 -11.79 3.60
N ARG A 30 -17.23 -12.58 4.62
CA ARG A 30 -16.32 -12.15 5.68
C ARG A 30 -14.96 -11.70 5.16
N ARG A 31 -14.36 -12.46 4.24
CA ARG A 31 -13.08 -12.08 3.62
C ARG A 31 -13.19 -10.79 2.82
N ARG A 32 -14.28 -10.60 2.07
CA ARG A 32 -14.52 -9.37 1.33
C ARG A 32 -14.66 -8.16 2.25
N GLU A 33 -15.35 -8.31 3.37
CA GLU A 33 -15.47 -7.27 4.38
C GLU A 33 -14.08 -6.91 4.97
N LEU A 34 -13.26 -7.92 5.28
CA LEU A 34 -11.88 -7.71 5.76
C LEU A 34 -10.98 -7.04 4.71
N ASP A 35 -11.13 -7.40 3.44
CA ASP A 35 -10.36 -6.80 2.34
C ASP A 35 -10.77 -5.33 2.12
N LEU A 36 -12.07 -5.02 2.17
CA LEU A 36 -12.57 -3.64 2.09
C LEU A 36 -12.05 -2.80 3.26
N ALA A 37 -12.11 -3.33 4.49
CA ALA A 37 -11.59 -2.65 5.67
C ALA A 37 -10.08 -2.38 5.59
N ALA A 38 -9.31 -3.32 5.01
CA ALA A 38 -7.88 -3.12 4.80
C ALA A 38 -7.57 -2.06 3.75
N VAL A 39 -8.32 -2.02 2.65
CA VAL A 39 -8.20 -0.99 1.61
C VAL A 39 -8.57 0.39 2.17
N GLU A 40 -9.64 0.49 2.96
CA GLU A 40 -10.00 1.74 3.65
C GLU A 40 -8.87 2.19 4.59
N SER A 41 -8.33 1.28 5.39
CA SER A 41 -7.22 1.57 6.30
C SER A 41 -5.96 2.05 5.56
N PHE A 42 -5.68 1.45 4.39
CA PHE A 42 -4.59 1.89 3.52
C PHE A 42 -4.78 3.32 3.02
N TYR A 43 -5.98 3.67 2.53
CA TYR A 43 -6.24 5.03 2.08
C TYR A 43 -6.20 6.05 3.21
N ARG A 44 -6.69 5.67 4.41
CA ARG A 44 -6.59 6.52 5.60
C ARG A 44 -5.13 6.77 5.97
N ALA A 45 -4.30 5.74 6.05
CA ALA A 45 -2.88 5.89 6.37
C ALA A 45 -2.14 6.71 5.30
N TYR A 46 -2.46 6.50 4.03
CA TYR A 46 -1.94 7.29 2.92
C TYR A 46 -2.32 8.78 3.04
N GLY A 47 -3.59 9.08 3.33
CA GLY A 47 -4.06 10.45 3.53
C GLY A 47 -3.35 11.14 4.69
N SER A 48 -3.27 10.47 5.84
CA SER A 48 -2.56 10.96 7.03
C SER A 48 -1.09 11.23 6.77
N PHE A 49 -0.41 10.39 5.97
CA PHE A 49 0.96 10.66 5.54
C PHE A 49 1.08 11.98 4.78
N ILE A 50 0.24 12.18 3.77
CA ILE A 50 0.26 13.39 2.94
C ILE A 50 0.00 14.62 3.81
N GLU A 51 -0.89 14.51 4.79
CA GLU A 51 -1.19 15.58 5.73
C GLU A 51 0.06 15.95 6.56
N VAL A 52 0.68 14.98 7.24
CA VAL A 52 1.88 15.22 8.06
C VAL A 52 3.03 15.76 7.22
N TRP A 53 3.26 15.17 6.04
CA TRP A 53 4.29 15.61 5.13
C TRP A 53 4.11 17.07 4.68
N ARG A 54 2.90 17.44 4.23
CA ARG A 54 2.61 18.81 3.80
C ARG A 54 2.72 19.80 4.95
N LEU A 55 2.21 19.42 6.12
CA LEU A 55 2.26 20.25 7.31
C LEU A 55 3.72 20.51 7.74
N TRP A 56 4.54 19.45 7.77
CA TRP A 56 5.96 19.54 8.09
C TRP A 56 6.73 20.42 7.09
N ASN A 57 6.53 20.21 5.79
CA ASN A 57 7.19 21.03 4.77
C ASN A 57 6.72 22.50 4.83
N ALA A 58 5.44 22.76 5.09
CA ALA A 58 4.93 24.11 5.27
C ALA A 58 5.59 24.80 6.47
N HIS A 59 5.75 24.07 7.59
CA HIS A 59 6.47 24.56 8.76
C HIS A 59 7.92 24.90 8.43
N LYS A 60 8.67 24.01 7.75
CA LYS A 60 10.07 24.28 7.38
C LYS A 60 10.24 25.42 6.37
N ARG A 61 9.27 25.68 5.50
CA ARG A 61 9.33 26.78 4.51
C ARG A 61 8.93 28.13 5.07
N ARG A 62 8.01 28.14 6.04
CA ARG A 62 7.36 29.36 6.56
C ARG A 62 7.64 29.58 8.03
N SER A 63 8.64 28.92 8.61
CA SER A 63 9.00 29.02 10.03
C SER A 63 9.27 30.46 10.47
N GLU A 64 9.75 31.31 9.56
CA GLU A 64 10.01 32.74 9.83
C GLU A 64 8.75 33.62 9.68
N GLN A 65 7.72 33.13 8.99
CA GLN A 65 6.53 33.91 8.62
C GLN A 65 5.30 33.60 9.49
N VAL A 66 5.26 32.41 10.11
CA VAL A 66 4.13 31.96 10.92
C VAL A 66 4.66 31.37 12.22
N ALA A 67 4.21 31.92 13.34
CA ALA A 67 4.48 31.35 14.66
C ALA A 67 3.84 29.95 14.75
N ALA A 68 4.68 28.92 14.71
CA ALA A 68 4.26 27.55 14.93
C ALA A 68 4.27 27.23 16.44
N PRO A 69 3.47 26.25 16.89
CA PRO A 69 3.57 25.73 18.25
C PRO A 69 5.00 25.26 18.57
N ALA A 70 5.44 25.46 19.82
CA ALA A 70 6.79 25.10 20.25
C ALA A 70 7.08 23.59 20.15
N ASP A 71 6.05 22.75 20.20
CA ASP A 71 6.12 21.29 20.14
C ASP A 71 5.78 20.72 18.74
N MET A 72 5.74 21.57 17.71
CA MET A 72 5.35 21.20 16.34
C MET A 72 6.13 20.00 15.77
N GLN A 73 7.44 19.96 15.98
CA GLN A 73 8.28 18.86 15.53
C GLN A 73 7.92 17.54 16.21
N TRP A 74 7.67 17.57 17.53
CA TRP A 74 7.26 16.39 18.29
C TRP A 74 5.89 15.87 17.84
N GLN A 75 4.91 16.78 17.63
CA GLN A 75 3.60 16.42 17.09
C GLN A 75 3.71 15.76 15.71
N CYS A 76 4.53 16.33 14.81
CA CYS A 76 4.77 15.75 13.49
C CYS A 76 5.44 14.38 13.59
N LEU A 77 6.40 14.21 14.51
CA LEU A 77 7.12 12.96 14.71
C LEU A 77 6.18 11.86 15.21
N GLN A 78 5.33 12.16 16.19
CA GLN A 78 4.34 11.22 16.72
C GLN A 78 3.36 10.77 15.65
N ARG A 79 2.85 11.72 14.85
CA ARG A 79 1.92 11.42 13.76
C ARG A 79 2.59 10.62 12.63
N ALA A 80 3.84 10.96 12.26
CA ALA A 80 4.61 10.21 11.27
C ALA A 80 4.84 8.76 11.73
N ALA A 81 5.19 8.55 12.99
CA ALA A 81 5.37 7.21 13.57
C ALA A 81 4.06 6.41 13.58
N ALA A 82 2.93 7.03 13.92
CA ALA A 82 1.61 6.38 13.90
C ALA A 82 1.19 5.96 12.48
N VAL A 83 1.47 6.80 11.48
CA VAL A 83 1.24 6.49 10.06
C VAL A 83 2.12 5.33 9.59
N GLU A 84 3.42 5.35 9.94
CA GLU A 84 4.36 4.27 9.63
C GLU A 84 3.88 2.93 10.21
N GLY A 85 3.50 2.89 11.49
CA GLY A 85 2.96 1.67 12.12
C GLY A 85 1.65 1.18 11.49
N SER A 86 0.76 2.10 11.09
CA SER A 86 -0.48 1.74 10.39
C SER A 86 -0.20 1.07 9.04
N LEU A 87 0.80 1.57 8.31
CA LEU A 87 1.21 0.99 7.03
C LEU A 87 1.94 -0.33 7.20
N GLU A 88 2.77 -0.47 8.23
CA GLU A 88 3.43 -1.72 8.55
C GLU A 88 2.41 -2.85 8.82
N ALA A 89 1.33 -2.55 9.53
CA ALA A 89 0.23 -3.50 9.72
C ALA A 89 -0.42 -3.94 8.39
N ILE A 90 -0.58 -3.01 7.43
CA ILE A 90 -1.11 -3.34 6.10
C ILE A 90 -0.11 -4.17 5.28
N LEU A 91 1.19 -3.84 5.36
CA LEU A 91 2.24 -4.62 4.70
C LEU A 91 2.28 -6.05 5.23
N ILE A 92 2.15 -6.24 6.55
CA ILE A 92 2.03 -7.57 7.17
C ILE A 92 0.84 -8.34 6.58
N LYS A 93 -0.33 -7.71 6.48
CA LYS A 93 -1.51 -8.34 5.86
C LYS A 93 -1.23 -8.77 4.41
N ILE A 94 -0.66 -7.89 3.60
CA ILE A 94 -0.30 -8.21 2.20
C ILE A 94 0.64 -9.42 2.17
N VAL A 95 1.64 -9.47 3.05
CA VAL A 95 2.63 -10.55 3.05
C VAL A 95 2.05 -11.87 3.50
N LEU A 96 1.15 -11.85 4.49
CA LEU A 96 0.53 -13.07 5.01
C LEU A 96 -0.52 -13.65 4.06
N GLU A 97 -1.18 -12.79 3.29
CA GLU A 97 -2.34 -13.19 2.48
C GLU A 97 -2.04 -13.28 0.98
N ARG A 98 -0.87 -12.82 0.52
CA ARG A 98 -0.52 -12.78 -0.90
C ARG A 98 0.72 -13.62 -1.19
N ARG A 99 0.66 -14.39 -2.27
CA ARG A 99 1.86 -14.90 -2.94
C ARG A 99 2.60 -13.74 -3.59
N LEU A 100 3.72 -13.36 -3.00
CA LEU A 100 4.56 -12.26 -3.49
C LEU A 100 5.74 -12.79 -4.31
N THR A 101 5.91 -12.22 -5.50
CA THR A 101 7.14 -12.39 -6.28
C THR A 101 8.33 -11.76 -5.54
N LYS A 102 9.55 -11.98 -6.04
CA LYS A 102 10.74 -11.29 -5.48
C LYS A 102 10.63 -9.78 -5.67
N ASP A 103 10.12 -9.33 -6.81
CA ASP A 103 9.95 -7.90 -7.12
C ASP A 103 8.87 -7.27 -6.25
N ASP A 104 7.76 -7.97 -6.00
CA ASP A 104 6.71 -7.48 -5.10
C ASP A 104 7.28 -7.20 -3.71
N ARG A 105 8.10 -8.11 -3.20
CA ARG A 105 8.76 -7.96 -1.90
C ARG A 105 9.71 -6.75 -1.90
N LEU A 106 10.51 -6.59 -2.95
CA LEU A 106 11.41 -5.43 -3.06
C LEU A 106 10.62 -4.12 -3.10
N LEU A 107 9.53 -4.06 -3.87
CA LEU A 107 8.68 -2.87 -3.97
C LEU A 107 7.96 -2.54 -2.66
N LEU A 108 7.46 -3.53 -1.93
CA LEU A 108 6.87 -3.31 -0.60
C LEU A 108 7.92 -2.82 0.41
N GLY A 109 9.16 -3.33 0.33
CA GLY A 109 10.29 -2.81 1.11
C GLY A 109 10.62 -1.36 0.76
N CYS A 110 10.66 -1.02 -0.54
CA CYS A 110 10.86 0.34 -1.01
C CYS A 110 9.74 1.28 -0.52
N PHE A 111 8.50 0.81 -0.55
CA PHE A 111 7.36 1.56 -0.06
C PHE A 111 7.46 1.85 1.44
N ARG A 112 7.83 0.85 2.26
CA ARG A 112 8.09 1.03 3.70
C ARG A 112 9.15 2.12 3.96
N GLN A 113 10.29 2.03 3.25
CA GLN A 113 11.39 2.99 3.39
C GLN A 113 11.00 4.42 2.97
N ALA A 114 10.15 4.54 1.95
CA ALA A 114 9.62 5.85 1.56
C ALA A 114 8.83 6.49 2.72
N TYR A 115 7.93 5.77 3.41
CA TYR A 115 7.23 6.33 4.57
C TYR A 115 8.15 6.67 5.73
N GLN A 116 9.13 5.80 6.01
CA GLN A 116 10.13 6.05 7.04
C GLN A 116 10.90 7.37 6.78
N SER A 117 11.10 7.73 5.50
CA SER A 117 11.80 8.98 5.13
C SER A 117 11.11 10.23 5.70
N LEU A 118 9.79 10.22 5.89
CA LEU A 118 9.09 11.33 6.54
C LEU A 118 9.47 11.44 8.01
N ARG A 119 9.37 10.35 8.77
CA ARG A 119 9.75 10.33 10.19
C ARG A 119 11.21 10.73 10.37
N GLU A 120 12.10 10.22 9.52
CA GLU A 120 13.51 10.60 9.52
C GLU A 120 13.72 12.08 9.21
N SER A 121 13.01 12.64 8.22
CA SER A 121 13.10 14.08 7.91
C SER A 121 12.65 14.97 9.08
N VAL A 122 11.57 14.59 9.77
CA VAL A 122 11.08 15.31 10.96
C VAL A 122 12.10 15.22 12.09
N ARG A 123 12.64 14.02 12.36
CA ARG A 123 13.67 13.81 13.39
C ARG A 123 14.94 14.61 13.12
N GLU A 124 15.34 14.71 11.85
CA GLU A 124 16.55 15.41 11.40
C GLU A 124 16.33 16.91 11.18
N ASP A 125 15.15 17.43 11.58
CA ASP A 125 14.74 18.83 11.40
C ASP A 125 14.90 19.36 9.96
N ARG A 126 14.69 18.49 8.97
CA ARG A 126 14.83 18.83 7.56
C ARG A 126 13.54 18.63 6.79
N GLU A 127 13.38 19.43 5.75
CA GLU A 127 12.26 19.30 4.83
C GLU A 127 12.33 17.97 4.06
N LEU A 128 11.18 17.31 3.87
CA LEU A 128 11.07 16.16 2.97
C LEU A 128 10.86 16.65 1.53
N LYS A 129 11.95 16.77 0.78
CA LYS A 129 11.97 17.35 -0.58
C LYS A 129 11.38 16.43 -1.65
N TRP A 130 10.05 16.28 -1.68
CA TRP A 130 9.35 15.45 -2.68
C TRP A 130 8.36 16.30 -3.50
N TYR A 131 8.80 16.95 -4.57
CA TYR A 131 7.94 17.92 -5.27
C TYR A 131 7.41 17.41 -6.60
N ALA A 132 6.19 17.82 -6.93
CA ALA A 132 5.68 17.63 -8.29
C ALA A 132 6.34 18.57 -9.32
N ARG A 133 7.07 19.60 -8.85
CA ARG A 133 7.77 20.57 -9.70
C ARG A 133 9.01 19.91 -10.32
N LYS A 134 9.27 20.21 -11.61
CA LYS A 134 10.37 19.61 -12.39
C LYS A 134 11.72 20.32 -12.25
N ASP A 135 11.75 21.47 -11.59
CA ASP A 135 12.97 22.26 -11.38
C ASP A 135 13.97 21.56 -10.45
N ASP A 136 13.46 20.82 -9.47
CA ASP A 136 14.23 19.90 -8.65
C ASP A 136 14.02 18.46 -9.16
N TYR A 137 14.90 18.03 -10.07
CA TYR A 137 14.84 16.72 -10.72
C TYR A 137 14.74 15.57 -9.70
N GLU A 138 15.54 15.64 -8.65
CA GLU A 138 15.64 14.58 -7.66
C GLU A 138 14.42 14.55 -6.73
N ALA A 139 13.92 15.72 -6.31
CA ALA A 139 12.66 15.80 -5.57
C ALA A 139 11.48 15.27 -6.41
N HIS A 140 11.50 15.52 -7.71
CA HIS A 140 10.49 15.03 -8.65
C HIS A 140 10.51 13.51 -8.80
N ARG A 141 11.70 12.92 -8.91
CA ARG A 141 11.88 11.46 -8.95
C ARG A 141 11.30 10.80 -7.70
N ARG A 142 11.67 11.27 -6.51
CA ARG A 142 11.14 10.73 -5.24
C ARG A 142 9.63 10.83 -5.14
N TYR A 143 9.06 11.98 -5.51
CA TYR A 143 7.61 12.18 -5.53
C TYR A 143 6.92 11.15 -6.43
N ARG A 144 7.40 10.97 -7.67
CA ARG A 144 6.81 10.02 -8.62
C ARG A 144 6.96 8.57 -8.18
N ALA A 145 8.14 8.19 -7.70
CA ALA A 145 8.39 6.85 -7.18
C ALA A 145 7.47 6.52 -6.00
N PHE A 146 7.32 7.45 -5.05
CA PHE A 146 6.38 7.27 -3.95
C PHE A 146 4.94 7.07 -4.43
N LYS A 147 4.47 7.88 -5.39
CA LYS A 147 3.12 7.73 -5.97
C LYS A 147 2.93 6.38 -6.67
N ALA A 148 3.93 5.96 -7.45
CA ALA A 148 3.89 4.68 -8.15
C ALA A 148 3.86 3.49 -7.17
N LEU A 149 4.70 3.53 -6.13
CA LEU A 149 4.70 2.53 -5.05
C LEU A 149 3.36 2.48 -4.31
N ALA A 150 2.71 3.63 -4.07
CA ALA A 150 1.39 3.68 -3.44
C ALA A 150 0.31 2.99 -4.30
N VAL A 151 0.28 3.29 -5.59
CA VAL A 151 -0.66 2.65 -6.54
C VAL A 151 -0.39 1.15 -6.63
N TYR A 152 0.88 0.77 -6.70
CA TYR A 152 1.29 -0.63 -6.77
C TYR A 152 0.87 -1.40 -5.51
N SER A 153 1.15 -0.87 -4.31
CA SER A 153 0.75 -1.49 -3.03
C SER A 153 -0.77 -1.61 -2.90
N ALA A 154 -1.52 -0.58 -3.32
CA ALA A 154 -2.99 -0.63 -3.34
C ALA A 154 -3.52 -1.73 -4.28
N ARG A 155 -2.89 -1.90 -5.45
CA ARG A 155 -3.24 -2.98 -6.38
C ARG A 155 -3.00 -4.36 -5.77
N LEU A 156 -1.85 -4.57 -5.12
CA LEU A 156 -1.56 -5.84 -4.43
C LEU A 156 -2.62 -6.15 -3.37
N LEU A 157 -3.07 -5.12 -2.65
CA LEU A 157 -4.11 -5.26 -1.63
C LEU A 157 -5.49 -5.61 -2.25
N GLN A 158 -5.80 -5.12 -3.45
CA GLN A 158 -7.11 -5.31 -4.10
C GLN A 158 -7.26 -6.60 -4.94
N THR A 159 -6.16 -7.28 -5.29
CA THR A 159 -6.15 -8.36 -6.30
C THR A 159 -6.87 -9.67 -5.86
N ASN A 160 -7.61 -9.70 -4.74
CA ASN A 160 -8.34 -10.90 -4.26
C ASN A 160 -9.73 -11.13 -4.89
N SER A 161 -10.33 -10.14 -5.55
CA SER A 161 -11.80 -10.14 -5.73
C SER A 161 -12.36 -11.16 -6.74
N THR A 162 -11.56 -11.81 -7.60
CA THR A 162 -12.12 -12.51 -8.78
C THR A 162 -11.81 -14.00 -8.93
N ARG A 163 -10.95 -14.61 -8.10
CA ARG A 163 -10.46 -16.00 -8.37
C ARG A 163 -11.22 -17.15 -7.69
N TRP A 164 -12.21 -16.88 -6.84
CA TRP A 164 -12.78 -17.90 -5.95
C TRP A 164 -13.92 -18.75 -6.53
N LEU A 165 -14.62 -18.29 -7.58
CA LEU A 165 -15.72 -19.07 -8.19
C LEU A 165 -15.27 -20.42 -8.80
N ILE A 166 -13.97 -20.61 -9.00
CA ILE A 166 -13.38 -21.84 -9.55
C ILE A 166 -12.26 -22.30 -8.61
N GLY A 167 -12.64 -22.92 -7.48
CA GLY A 167 -11.78 -23.74 -6.62
C GLY A 167 -10.33 -23.30 -6.48
N THR A 168 -10.04 -22.31 -5.62
CA THR A 168 -8.66 -21.99 -5.25
C THR A 168 -8.02 -23.16 -4.51
N ARG A 169 -6.92 -23.70 -5.06
CA ARG A 169 -6.08 -24.69 -4.39
C ARG A 169 -5.47 -24.05 -3.14
N ARG A 170 -5.32 -24.84 -2.07
CA ARG A 170 -4.67 -24.51 -0.79
C ARG A 170 -3.21 -24.01 -0.91
N THR A 171 -2.66 -23.92 -2.13
CA THR A 171 -1.27 -23.60 -2.49
C THR A 171 -1.00 -22.10 -2.68
N ASP A 172 -2.04 -21.26 -2.70
CA ASP A 172 -1.93 -19.83 -3.04
C ASP A 172 -1.60 -18.92 -1.84
N ILE A 173 -1.49 -19.48 -0.64
CA ILE A 173 -1.04 -18.78 0.57
C ILE A 173 0.48 -18.99 0.72
N PRO A 174 1.28 -17.94 1.02
CA PRO A 174 2.71 -18.07 1.26
C PRO A 174 2.98 -18.96 2.49
N SER A 175 4.17 -19.58 2.54
CA SER A 175 4.55 -20.32 3.75
C SER A 175 4.85 -19.34 4.89
N SER A 176 4.71 -19.81 6.14
CA SER A 176 5.08 -19.01 7.32
C SER A 176 6.55 -18.59 7.26
N GLU A 177 7.42 -19.45 6.76
CA GLU A 177 8.85 -19.17 6.57
C GLU A 177 9.08 -18.04 5.56
N GLU A 178 8.42 -18.08 4.39
CA GLU A 178 8.52 -17.01 3.38
C GLU A 178 8.06 -15.66 3.94
N SER A 179 6.98 -15.69 4.74
CA SER A 179 6.41 -14.50 5.37
C SER A 179 7.36 -13.92 6.43
N ILE A 180 7.94 -14.77 7.29
CA ILE A 180 8.91 -14.36 8.31
C ILE A 180 10.18 -13.81 7.64
N CYS A 181 10.72 -14.50 6.63
CA CYS A 181 11.90 -14.02 5.91
C CYS A 181 11.65 -12.66 5.24
N PHE A 182 10.47 -12.44 4.68
CA PHE A 182 10.10 -11.12 4.17
C PHE A 182 10.07 -10.08 5.29
N LEU A 183 9.36 -10.35 6.38
CA LEU A 183 9.21 -9.39 7.46
C LEU A 183 10.58 -9.00 8.01
N LEU A 184 11.42 -9.98 8.32
CA LEU A 184 12.80 -9.73 8.75
C LEU A 184 13.58 -8.88 7.74
N ALA A 185 13.51 -9.21 6.44
CA ALA A 185 14.20 -8.44 5.41
C ALA A 185 13.66 -7.02 5.22
N ALA A 186 12.36 -6.82 5.41
CA ALA A 186 11.69 -5.52 5.26
C ALA A 186 11.88 -4.64 6.50
N THR A 187 11.88 -5.23 7.70
CA THR A 187 12.03 -4.52 8.98
C THR A 187 13.48 -4.31 9.38
N ASP A 188 14.43 -5.04 8.79
CA ASP A 188 15.86 -4.86 9.04
C ASP A 188 16.31 -3.44 8.66
N ALA A 189 16.48 -2.61 9.69
CA ALA A 189 16.91 -1.22 9.55
C ALA A 189 18.33 -1.08 8.97
N ALA A 190 19.14 -2.15 8.99
CA ALA A 190 20.49 -2.15 8.42
C ALA A 190 20.46 -2.23 6.88
N ARG A 191 19.39 -2.75 6.28
CA ARG A 191 19.23 -2.80 4.82
C ARG A 191 18.59 -1.52 4.30
N ARG A 192 19.38 -0.46 4.17
CA ARG A 192 18.97 0.70 3.35
C ARG A 192 19.14 0.31 1.88
N TYR A 193 18.04 0.01 1.21
CA TYR A 193 18.03 -0.04 -0.24
C TYR A 193 18.02 1.41 -0.72
N ASP A 194 18.62 1.68 -1.88
CA ASP A 194 18.20 2.85 -2.63
C ASP A 194 16.79 2.54 -3.16
N TRP A 195 15.80 2.86 -2.32
CA TRP A 195 14.39 2.58 -2.62
C TRP A 195 13.94 3.31 -3.87
N LEU A 196 14.56 4.46 -4.19
CA LEU A 196 14.24 5.24 -5.38
C LEU A 196 14.71 4.50 -6.64
N GLU A 197 15.99 4.16 -6.70
CA GLU A 197 16.55 3.44 -7.85
C GLU A 197 15.87 2.09 -8.07
N THR A 198 15.59 1.37 -6.98
CA THR A 198 14.92 0.07 -7.03
C THR A 198 13.49 0.21 -7.56
N ALA A 199 12.73 1.18 -7.06
CA ALA A 199 11.37 1.42 -7.54
C ALA A 199 11.34 1.87 -9.00
N GLU A 200 12.22 2.78 -9.41
CA GLU A 200 12.30 3.25 -10.80
C GLU A 200 12.65 2.13 -11.77
N ARG A 201 13.61 1.27 -11.40
CA ARG A 201 14.02 0.13 -12.21
C ARG A 201 12.89 -0.89 -12.38
N ILE A 202 12.25 -1.30 -11.29
CA ILE A 202 11.24 -2.37 -11.33
C ILE A 202 9.91 -1.88 -11.92
N LEU A 203 9.45 -0.68 -11.53
CA LEU A 203 8.17 -0.12 -12.03
C LEU A 203 8.33 0.61 -13.37
N ASN A 204 9.54 0.69 -13.92
CA ASN A 204 9.87 1.39 -15.15
C ASN A 204 9.28 2.82 -15.19
N ILE A 205 9.40 3.56 -14.06
CA ILE A 205 8.72 4.85 -13.87
C ILE A 205 9.19 5.89 -14.88
N THR A 206 10.44 5.81 -15.33
CA THR A 206 11.02 6.69 -16.35
C THR A 206 10.25 6.64 -17.68
N SER A 207 9.74 5.47 -18.06
CA SER A 207 8.92 5.32 -19.29
C SER A 207 7.52 5.91 -19.19
N LEU A 208 7.01 6.12 -17.97
CA LEU A 208 5.65 6.61 -17.71
C LEU A 208 5.52 8.15 -17.77
N VAL A 209 6.57 8.86 -18.20
CA VAL A 209 6.50 10.31 -18.40
C VAL A 209 5.85 10.56 -19.75
N PRO A 210 4.69 11.24 -19.81
CA PRO A 210 4.22 11.79 -21.08
C PRO A 210 5.29 12.75 -21.59
N GLN A 211 5.92 12.45 -22.73
CA GLN A 211 6.68 13.44 -23.48
C GLN A 211 5.69 14.55 -23.80
N ARG A 212 5.90 15.73 -23.19
CA ARG A 212 5.05 16.89 -23.41
C ARG A 212 5.56 17.63 -24.65
N ASP A 213 5.77 16.89 -25.73
CA ASP A 213 6.10 17.42 -27.05
C ASP A 213 4.79 17.66 -27.80
N ASP A 214 3.93 18.57 -27.30
CA ASP A 214 2.83 19.16 -28.10
C ASP A 214 2.07 20.29 -27.37
N VAL A 215 2.77 21.17 -26.67
CA VAL A 215 2.22 22.51 -26.41
C VAL A 215 2.91 23.45 -27.37
N ARG A 216 2.39 23.51 -28.60
CA ARG A 216 2.74 24.59 -29.53
C ARG A 216 2.47 25.92 -28.81
N PRO A 217 3.38 26.89 -28.85
CA PRO A 217 3.03 28.24 -28.45
C PRO A 217 1.86 28.68 -29.32
N VAL A 218 0.79 29.15 -28.69
CA VAL A 218 -0.29 29.84 -29.41
C VAL A 218 0.35 31.12 -29.97
N GLU A 219 0.76 31.05 -31.23
CA GLU A 219 1.15 32.23 -31.99
C GLU A 219 -0.05 33.16 -32.09
N GLY A 220 0.21 34.41 -31.72
CA GLY A 220 -0.50 35.65 -32.03
C GLY A 220 -1.94 35.57 -32.55
N THR A 221 -2.84 36.23 -31.82
CA THR A 221 -3.77 37.16 -32.48
C THR A 221 -3.49 38.56 -31.96
N SER A 222 -2.89 39.35 -32.85
CA SER A 222 -2.88 40.81 -32.79
C SER A 222 -4.26 41.34 -33.19
#